data_AF-L8JNR1-F1
#
_entry.id   AF-L8JNR1-F1
#
_cell.length_a   1.000
_cell.length_b   1.000
_cell.length_c   1.000
_cell.angle_alpha   90.00
_cell.angle_beta   90.00
_cell.angle_gamma   90.00
#
_symmetry.space_group_name_H-M   'P 1'
#
loop_
_entity.id
_entity.type
_entity.pdbx_description
1 polymer ?
#
loop_
_entity_poly.entity_id
_entity_poly.type
_entity_poly.pdbx_seq_one_letter_code
_entity_poly.pdbx_strand_id
1 'polypeptide(L)'
;MESAYKEFKLFLKWVPHFKGEVISSSSEGNLLFIEWFMYFRFKNGHPLRVRAVDKIIVENGLIKERSVYFNTLPVILYILKRPWLWYGYLRYRRALRK
;
A
#
# COMPACT_ATOMS: atom_id res chain seq x y z
N MET A 1 10.34 8.27 -10.23
CA MET A 1 8.87 8.08 -10.29
C MET A 1 8.46 6.83 -11.07
N GLU A 2 9.13 6.49 -12.18
CA GLU A 2 8.75 5.34 -13.01
C GLU A 2 8.74 3.99 -12.27
N SER A 3 9.72 3.75 -11.38
CA SER A 3 9.77 2.54 -10.55
C SER A 3 8.57 2.39 -9.61
N ALA A 4 8.18 3.46 -8.91
CA ALA A 4 7.03 3.44 -8.00
C ALA A 4 5.70 3.22 -8.75
N TYR A 5 5.55 3.82 -9.93
CA TYR A 5 4.37 3.61 -10.78
C TYR A 5 4.27 2.15 -11.27
N LYS A 6 5.39 1.58 -11.73
CA LYS A 6 5.46 0.17 -12.15
C LYS A 6 5.11 -0.77 -10.99
N GLU A 7 5.67 -0.51 -9.81
CA GLU A 7 5.35 -1.28 -8.61
C GLU A 7 3.87 -1.23 -8.27
N PHE A 8 3.30 -0.02 -8.23
CA PHE A 8 1.90 0.17 -7.89
C PHE A 8 0.97 -0.53 -8.90
N LYS A 9 1.29 -0.47 -10.19
CA LYS A 9 0.53 -1.15 -11.25
C LYS A 9 0.59 -2.67 -11.10
N LEU A 10 1.75 -3.24 -10.78
CA LEU A 10 1.90 -4.68 -10.53
C LEU A 10 1.16 -5.10 -9.26
N PHE A 11 1.20 -4.28 -8.21
CA PHE A 11 0.47 -4.50 -6.98
C PHE A 11 -1.05 -4.51 -7.23
N LEU A 12 -1.60 -3.51 -7.93
CA LEU A 12 -3.03 -3.46 -8.25
C LEU A 12 -3.49 -4.60 -9.17
N LYS A 13 -2.63 -5.11 -10.06
CA LYS A 13 -2.95 -6.33 -10.82
C LYS A 13 -3.12 -7.56 -9.93
N TRP A 14 -2.43 -7.61 -8.79
CA TRP A 14 -2.53 -8.70 -7.83
C TRP A 14 -3.67 -8.49 -6.82
N VAL A 15 -3.90 -7.24 -6.40
CA VAL A 15 -4.96 -6.83 -5.46
C VAL A 15 -5.87 -5.78 -6.12
N PRO A 16 -6.73 -6.17 -7.08
CA PRO A 16 -7.47 -5.21 -7.90
C PRO A 16 -8.53 -4.42 -7.14
N HIS A 17 -8.98 -4.93 -5.98
CA HIS A 17 -9.96 -4.28 -5.12
C HIS A 17 -9.31 -3.57 -3.92
N PHE A 18 -8.01 -3.21 -4.04
CA PHE A 18 -7.35 -2.40 -3.05
C PHE A 18 -7.99 -1.01 -2.99
N LYS A 19 -8.32 -0.55 -1.78
CA LYS A 19 -8.91 0.78 -1.54
C LYS A 19 -8.20 1.45 -0.37
N GLY A 20 -7.93 2.74 -0.51
CA GLY A 20 -7.58 3.63 0.61
C GLY A 20 -8.80 4.41 1.09
N GLU A 21 -8.90 4.66 2.39
CA GLU A 21 -9.87 5.59 2.97
C GLU A 21 -9.15 6.54 3.91
N VAL A 22 -9.23 7.83 3.64
CA VAL A 22 -8.65 8.86 4.50
C VAL A 22 -9.52 9.04 5.73
N ILE A 23 -8.87 9.00 6.89
CA ILE A 23 -9.51 9.19 8.20
C ILE A 23 -9.34 10.65 8.63
N SER A 24 -8.11 11.14 8.53
CA SER A 24 -7.74 12.50 8.90
C SER A 24 -6.48 12.93 8.14
N SER A 25 -6.25 14.22 8.10
CA SER A 25 -4.98 14.78 7.65
C SER A 25 -4.59 15.94 8.55
N SER A 26 -3.29 16.17 8.68
CA SER A 26 -2.73 17.34 9.34
C SER A 26 -1.52 17.83 8.57
N SER A 27 -1.24 19.11 8.64
CA SER A 27 -0.09 19.71 7.96
C SER A 27 0.56 20.77 8.83
N GLU A 28 1.88 20.84 8.77
CA GLU A 28 2.69 21.82 9.48
C GLU A 28 3.88 22.21 8.61
N GLY A 29 3.93 23.48 8.17
CA GLY A 29 4.93 23.95 7.23
C GLY A 29 4.94 23.13 5.93
N ASN A 30 6.05 22.45 5.67
CA ASN A 30 6.23 21.59 4.49
C ASN A 30 5.92 20.10 4.75
N LEU A 31 5.44 19.75 5.95
CA LEU A 31 5.06 18.40 6.32
C LEU A 31 3.55 18.21 6.21
N LEU A 32 3.15 17.10 5.60
CA LEU A 32 1.77 16.63 5.52
C LEU A 32 1.69 15.21 6.06
N PHE A 33 0.80 15.00 7.03
CA PHE A 33 0.44 13.68 7.52
C PHE A 33 -0.96 13.31 7.03
N ILE A 34 -1.11 12.08 6.55
CA ILE A 34 -2.41 11.52 6.17
C ILE A 34 -2.59 10.23 6.93
N GLU A 35 -3.62 10.17 7.76
CA GLU A 35 -4.04 8.94 8.41
C GLU A 35 -5.10 8.25 7.54
N TRP A 36 -4.91 6.96 7.26
CA TRP A 36 -5.80 6.24 6.35
C TRP A 36 -5.88 4.75 6.64
N PHE A 37 -6.93 4.11 6.14
CA PHE A 37 -7.07 2.66 6.11
C PHE A 37 -6.77 2.11 4.72
N MET A 38 -5.87 1.12 4.67
CA MET A 38 -5.68 0.21 3.56
C MET A 38 -6.70 -0.92 3.66
N TYR A 39 -7.54 -1.08 2.64
CA TYR A 39 -8.45 -2.22 2.50
C TYR A 39 -7.94 -3.15 1.41
N PHE A 40 -7.58 -4.37 1.81
CA PHE A 40 -7.20 -5.44 0.89
C PHE A 40 -8.38 -6.39 0.70
N ARG A 41 -8.80 -6.56 -0.55
CA ARG A 41 -9.81 -7.54 -0.95
C ARG A 41 -9.20 -8.48 -1.98
N PHE A 42 -8.92 -9.70 -1.54
CA PHE A 42 -8.40 -10.78 -2.38
C PHE A 42 -9.55 -11.68 -2.85
N LYS A 43 -9.41 -12.30 -4.03
CA LYS A 43 -10.37 -13.26 -4.55
C LYS A 43 -10.53 -14.41 -3.53
N ASN A 44 -11.73 -14.61 -3.02
CA ASN A 44 -12.12 -15.67 -2.07
C ASN A 44 -11.56 -15.52 -0.64
N GLY A 45 -11.47 -14.31 -0.10
CA GLY A 45 -11.09 -14.13 1.31
C GLY A 45 -11.77 -12.96 2.00
N HIS A 46 -11.70 -12.95 3.33
CA HIS A 46 -12.23 -11.85 4.14
C HIS A 46 -11.44 -10.56 3.90
N PRO A 47 -12.11 -9.40 3.87
CA PRO A 47 -11.42 -8.12 3.72
C PRO A 47 -10.43 -7.93 4.88
N LEU A 48 -9.21 -7.51 4.56
CA LEU A 48 -8.21 -7.13 5.55
C LEU A 48 -8.12 -5.60 5.58
N ARG A 49 -8.20 -5.02 6.79
CA ARG A 49 -8.02 -3.59 7.01
C ARG A 49 -6.71 -3.35 7.77
N VAL A 50 -5.89 -2.43 7.28
CA VAL A 50 -4.63 -2.03 7.94
C VAL A 50 -4.60 -0.52 8.07
N ARG A 51 -4.33 -0.01 9.28
CA ARG A 51 -4.14 1.43 9.53
C ARG A 51 -2.75 1.84 9.06
N ALA A 52 -2.66 2.99 8.40
CA ALA A 52 -1.44 3.56 7.90
C ALA A 52 -1.39 5.07 8.13
N VAL A 53 -0.18 5.59 8.26
CA VAL A 53 0.10 7.02 8.30
C VAL A 53 1.12 7.34 7.22
N ASP A 54 0.74 8.18 6.27
CA ASP A 54 1.67 8.77 5.33
C ASP A 54 2.31 10.00 5.97
N LYS A 55 3.64 10.10 5.85
CA LYS A 55 4.42 11.32 6.09
C LYS A 55 4.94 11.81 4.74
N ILE A 56 4.54 13.02 4.36
CA ILE A 56 4.86 13.60 3.07
C ILE A 56 5.62 14.91 3.31
N ILE A 57 6.75 15.08 2.62
CA ILE A 57 7.49 16.35 2.56
C ILE A 57 7.18 17.00 1.22
N VAL A 58 6.64 18.21 1.25
CA VAL A 58 6.28 19.01 0.07
C VAL A 58 7.31 20.11 -0.13
N GLU A 59 7.86 20.23 -1.33
CA GLU A 59 8.80 21.30 -1.69
C GLU A 59 8.38 21.88 -3.04
N ASN A 60 8.25 23.21 -3.13
CA ASN A 60 7.80 23.91 -4.34
C ASN A 60 6.46 23.40 -4.88
N GLY A 61 5.52 23.06 -3.98
CA GLY A 61 4.21 22.52 -4.36
C GLY A 61 4.21 21.08 -4.87
N LEU A 62 5.36 20.40 -4.87
CA LEU A 62 5.53 19.02 -5.31
C LEU A 62 5.89 18.11 -4.13
N ILE A 63 5.50 16.84 -4.22
CA ILE A 63 5.93 15.83 -3.25
C ILE A 63 7.42 15.54 -3.47
N LYS A 64 8.26 15.95 -2.51
CA LYS A 64 9.69 15.64 -2.48
C LYS A 64 9.95 14.25 -1.95
N GLU A 65 9.30 13.91 -0.83
CA GLU A 65 9.45 12.62 -0.15
C GLU A 65 8.11 12.13 0.38
N ARG A 66 7.92 10.81 0.38
CA ARG A 66 6.78 10.15 1.01
C ARG A 66 7.24 8.87 1.70
N SER A 67 6.96 8.77 2.98
CA SER A 67 7.11 7.54 3.77
C SER A 67 5.74 7.08 4.26
N VAL A 68 5.52 5.77 4.30
CA VAL A 68 4.26 5.19 4.78
C VAL A 68 4.56 4.26 5.95
N TYR A 69 3.96 4.55 7.10
CA TYR A 69 4.11 3.77 8.32
C TYR A 69 2.86 2.93 8.56
N PHE A 70 3.02 1.62 8.64
CA PHE A 70 1.92 0.69 8.90
C PHE A 70 2.45 -0.61 9.49
N ASN A 71 1.57 -1.36 10.17
CA ASN A 71 1.91 -2.70 10.62
C ASN A 71 1.74 -3.70 9.45
N THR A 72 2.85 -4.22 8.95
CA THR A 72 2.87 -5.17 7.83
C THR A 72 2.50 -6.60 8.24
N LEU A 73 2.62 -6.96 9.53
CA LEU A 73 2.43 -8.33 10.01
C LEU A 73 1.04 -8.92 9.67
N PRO A 74 -0.09 -8.19 9.83
CA PRO A 74 -1.40 -8.69 9.44
C PRO A 74 -1.48 -9.09 7.96
N VAL A 75 -0.83 -8.33 7.07
CA VAL A 75 -0.81 -8.63 5.62
C VAL A 75 -0.02 -9.91 5.34
N ILE A 76 1.16 -10.03 5.93
CA ILE A 76 2.02 -11.22 5.75
C ILE A 76 1.31 -12.47 6.27
N LEU A 77 0.77 -12.43 7.49
CA LEU A 77 0.04 -13.55 8.07
C LEU A 77 -1.21 -13.90 7.25
N TYR A 78 -1.90 -12.89 6.71
CA TYR A 78 -3.07 -13.11 5.85
C TYR A 78 -2.72 -13.90 4.59
N ILE A 79 -1.58 -13.59 3.95
CA ILE A 79 -1.08 -14.30 2.76
C ILE A 79 -0.59 -15.70 3.15
N LEU A 80 0.21 -15.84 4.21
CA LEU A 80 0.76 -17.12 4.65
C LEU A 80 -0.34 -18.14 4.98
N LYS A 81 -1.43 -17.72 5.61
CA LYS A 81 -2.57 -18.59 5.93
C LYS A 81 -3.41 -19.01 4.71
N ARG A 82 -3.11 -18.50 3.51
CA ARG A 82 -3.94 -18.67 2.30
C ARG A 82 -3.08 -19.08 1.11
N PRO A 83 -2.78 -20.39 0.96
CA PRO A 83 -1.89 -20.91 -0.08
C PRO A 83 -2.25 -20.48 -1.51
N TRP A 84 -3.54 -20.31 -1.82
CA TRP A 84 -3.99 -19.85 -3.14
C TRP A 84 -3.53 -18.42 -3.49
N LEU A 85 -3.16 -17.59 -2.50
CA LEU A 85 -2.62 -16.25 -2.72
C LEU A 85 -1.13 -16.28 -3.06
N TRP A 86 -0.42 -17.36 -2.73
CA TRP A 86 1.04 -17.43 -2.88
C TRP A 86 1.45 -17.33 -4.34
N TYR A 87 0.72 -17.97 -5.25
CA TYR A 87 1.00 -17.88 -6.68
C TYR A 87 0.93 -16.43 -7.18
N GLY A 88 -0.13 -15.71 -6.83
CA GLY A 88 -0.29 -14.30 -7.17
C GLY A 88 0.81 -13.42 -6.56
N TYR A 89 1.12 -13.66 -5.27
CA TYR A 89 2.15 -12.93 -4.54
C TYR A 89 3.54 -13.14 -5.15
N LEU A 90 3.94 -14.38 -5.42
CA LEU A 90 5.24 -14.71 -6.01
C LEU A 90 5.37 -14.14 -7.43
N ARG A 91 4.30 -14.17 -8.23
CA ARG A 91 4.28 -13.55 -9.56
C ARG A 91 4.49 -12.04 -9.49
N TYR A 92 3.79 -11.36 -8.57
CA TYR A 92 3.98 -9.93 -8.30
C TYR A 92 5.44 -9.63 -7.88
N ARG A 93 5.98 -10.36 -6.90
CA ARG A 93 7.35 -10.16 -6.40
C ARG A 93 8.42 -10.43 -7.45
N ARG A 94 8.24 -11.41 -8.33
CA ARG A 94 9.15 -11.67 -9.45
C ARG A 94 9.10 -10.56 -10.50
N ALA A 95 7.91 -10.03 -10.80
CA ALA A 95 7.74 -8.95 -11.76
C ALA A 95 8.35 -7.62 -11.30
N LEU A 96 8.48 -7.42 -9.98
CA LEU A 96 9.18 -6.28 -9.38
C LEU A 96 10.70 -6.35 -9.49
N ARG A 97 11.27 -7.56 -9.58
CA ARG A 97 12.73 -7.79 -9.67
C ARG A 97 13.27 -7.69 -11.10
N LYS A 98 12.40 -7.58 -12.10
CA LYS A 98 12.72 -7.36 -13.52
C LYS A 98 12.44 -5.90 -13.87
#